data_AF-A0A965PGW6-F1
#
_entry.id   AF-A0A965PGW6-F1
#
_cell.length_a   1.000
_cell.length_b   1.000
_cell.length_c   1.000
_cell.angle_alpha   90.00
_cell.angle_beta   90.00
_cell.angle_gamma   90.00
#
_symmetry.space_group_name_H-M   'P 1'
#
loop_
_entity.id
_entity.type
_entity.pdbx_description
1 polymer ?
#
loop_
_entity_poly.entity_id
_entity_poly.type
_entity_poly.pdbx_seq_one_letter_code
_entity_poly.pdbx_strand_id
1 'polypeptide(L)'
;MLRLVTYYTPSHADMCRRFVLSRAWGFEERRSTQYDQTCASGSFKSDGWNACMLDKLDCLMRLPVDGKPTVYVDADVALFPGFYEWCEETLARMPNDAVAFADDVIQWCAGVMLFRSTPVVHRFWQLLADLSPIWNLPDQDVLHQLRMQSEQTSGKLPIQPQVLHKSVVCNWATVSAPVVPAPWDGEPFVVPPSCLAWHANWTVGIDRKQRMLEHVVLRETSGAVT
;
A
#
# COMPACT_ATOMS: atom_id res chain seq x y z
N MET A 1 7.14 -19.60 2.13
CA MET A 1 7.56 -18.69 3.22
C MET A 1 7.63 -17.27 2.69
N LEU A 2 6.54 -16.55 2.93
CA LEU A 2 6.31 -15.18 2.50
C LEU A 2 6.82 -14.18 3.57
N ARG A 3 7.47 -13.10 3.12
CA ARG A 3 7.93 -11.99 3.97
C ARG A 3 6.88 -10.89 4.01
N LEU A 4 6.53 -10.38 5.19
CA LEU A 4 5.78 -9.12 5.34
C LEU A 4 6.74 -7.98 5.67
N VAL A 5 6.62 -6.87 4.96
CA VAL A 5 7.40 -5.65 5.15
C VAL A 5 6.45 -4.50 5.39
N THR A 6 6.78 -3.66 6.36
CA THR A 6 6.09 -2.39 6.62
C THR A 6 7.08 -1.38 7.19
N TYR A 7 6.79 -0.11 7.02
CA TYR A 7 7.45 0.94 7.77
C TYR A 7 6.40 1.84 8.43
N TYR A 8 6.81 2.54 9.49
CA TYR A 8 5.94 3.49 10.17
C TYR A 8 6.75 4.63 10.77
N THR A 9 6.09 5.75 11.00
CA THR A 9 6.58 6.88 11.79
C THR A 9 5.90 6.88 13.16
N PRO A 10 6.36 7.66 14.16
CA PRO A 10 5.72 7.74 15.47
C PRO A 10 4.19 7.96 15.43
N SER A 11 3.69 8.82 14.53
CA SER A 11 2.24 9.06 14.37
C SER A 11 1.44 7.86 13.86
N HIS A 12 2.07 6.92 13.16
CA HIS A 12 1.42 5.71 12.62
C HIS A 12 1.75 4.44 13.42
N ALA A 13 2.54 4.55 14.48
CA ALA A 13 3.02 3.40 15.25
C ALA A 13 1.86 2.58 15.86
N ASP A 14 0.83 3.24 16.40
CA ASP A 14 -0.32 2.53 16.96
C ASP A 14 -1.11 1.78 15.89
N MET A 15 -1.35 2.41 14.73
CA MET A 15 -2.02 1.78 13.60
C MET A 15 -1.23 0.56 13.10
N CYS A 16 0.08 0.71 12.88
CA CYS A 16 0.93 -0.39 12.44
C CYS A 16 0.88 -1.56 13.42
N ARG A 17 1.00 -1.27 14.72
CA ARG A 17 0.94 -2.30 15.76
C ARG A 17 -0.40 -3.04 15.78
N ARG A 18 -1.52 -2.31 15.71
CA ARG A 18 -2.88 -2.85 15.91
C ARG A 18 -3.48 -3.49 14.67
N PHE A 19 -3.18 -2.99 13.48
CA PHE A 19 -3.87 -3.36 12.25
C PHE A 19 -2.98 -4.15 11.28
N VAL A 20 -1.66 -3.98 11.37
CA VAL A 20 -0.68 -4.76 10.59
C VAL A 20 -0.05 -5.85 11.44
N LEU A 21 0.79 -5.50 12.41
CA LEU A 21 1.70 -6.46 13.05
C LEU A 21 1.00 -7.49 13.93
N SER A 22 -0.04 -7.09 14.68
CA SER A 22 -0.86 -8.02 15.48
C SER A 22 -1.77 -8.92 14.63
N ARG A 23 -1.94 -8.59 13.34
CA ARG A 23 -2.84 -9.25 12.38
C ARG A 23 -2.07 -9.89 11.20
N ALA A 24 -0.75 -9.95 11.29
CA ALA A 24 0.12 -10.60 10.31
C ALA A 24 0.11 -12.12 10.48
N TRP A 25 -1.07 -12.74 10.48
CA TRP A 25 -1.25 -14.19 10.62
C TRP A 25 -0.56 -14.94 9.48
N GLY A 26 0.11 -16.05 9.81
CA GLY A 26 0.86 -16.87 8.83
C GLY A 26 2.23 -16.30 8.43
N PHE A 27 2.48 -14.99 8.63
CA PHE A 27 3.77 -14.37 8.29
C PHE A 27 4.82 -14.63 9.36
N GLU A 28 5.68 -15.63 9.13
CA GLU A 28 6.81 -15.95 10.01
C GLU A 28 7.90 -14.87 9.97
N GLU A 29 8.23 -14.35 8.78
CA GLU A 29 9.18 -13.25 8.62
C GLU A 29 8.42 -11.92 8.49
N ARG A 30 8.51 -11.11 9.54
CA ARG A 30 7.95 -9.75 9.61
C ARG A 30 9.08 -8.76 9.77
N ARG A 31 9.19 -7.80 8.86
CA ARG A 31 10.13 -6.68 8.94
C ARG A 31 9.35 -5.39 9.10
N SER A 32 9.51 -4.75 10.25
CA SER A 32 8.91 -3.45 10.53
C SER A 32 10.01 -2.45 10.82
N THR A 33 10.09 -1.38 10.04
CA THR A 33 11.11 -0.34 10.20
C THR A 33 10.46 0.94 10.69
N GLN A 34 10.94 1.48 11.82
CA GLN A 34 10.51 2.79 12.28
C GLN A 34 11.42 3.87 11.66
N TYR A 35 10.83 4.92 11.12
CA TYR A 35 11.52 6.13 10.66
C TYR A 35 11.10 7.33 11.51
N ASP A 36 11.91 8.38 11.49
CA ASP A 36 11.57 9.65 12.11
C ASP A 36 10.45 10.35 11.35
N GLN A 37 9.60 11.08 12.07
CA GLN A 37 8.57 11.89 11.43
C GLN A 37 9.18 13.21 10.94
N THR A 38 9.47 13.29 9.64
CA THR A 38 10.06 14.50 9.03
C THR A 38 9.00 15.54 8.63
N CYS A 39 7.73 15.14 8.48
CA CYS A 39 6.58 16.02 8.31
C CYS A 39 5.86 16.24 9.65
N ALA A 40 6.01 17.42 10.25
CA ALA A 40 5.48 17.73 11.58
C ALA A 40 3.95 17.53 11.70
N SER A 41 3.20 17.92 10.67
CA SER A 41 1.73 17.81 10.67
C SER A 41 1.23 16.42 10.25
N GLY A 42 2.08 15.62 9.60
CA GLY A 42 1.67 14.39 8.90
C GLY A 42 0.59 14.62 7.85
N SER A 43 0.35 15.87 7.45
CA SER A 43 -0.76 16.23 6.57
C SER A 43 -0.44 15.93 5.12
N PHE A 44 -1.47 15.54 4.38
CA PHE A 44 -1.34 15.22 2.97
C PHE A 44 -0.81 16.43 2.18
N LYS A 45 0.26 16.21 1.40
CA LYS A 45 0.92 17.21 0.55
C LYS A 45 1.39 18.49 1.28
N SER A 46 1.56 18.46 2.60
CA SER A 46 2.21 19.57 3.31
C SER A 46 3.73 19.56 3.10
N ASP A 47 4.39 20.64 3.50
CA ASP A 47 5.85 20.75 3.42
C ASP A 47 6.54 19.55 4.12
N GLY A 48 7.54 18.97 3.44
CA GLY A 48 8.26 17.79 3.90
C GLY A 48 7.55 16.45 3.65
N TRP A 49 6.29 16.43 3.20
CA TRP A 49 5.54 15.19 2.98
C TRP A 49 6.16 14.31 1.88
N ASN A 50 6.58 14.88 0.75
CA ASN A 50 7.25 14.13 -0.31
C ASN A 50 8.56 13.48 0.17
N ALA A 51 9.29 14.15 1.07
CA ALA A 51 10.52 13.60 1.66
C ALA A 51 10.23 12.39 2.56
N CYS A 52 9.14 12.41 3.35
CA CYS A 52 8.70 11.25 4.12
C CYS A 52 8.41 10.03 3.23
N MET A 53 7.95 10.23 2.00
CA MET A 53 7.63 9.11 1.10
C MET A 53 8.89 8.38 0.60
N LEU A 54 10.08 8.99 0.71
CA LEU A 54 11.35 8.31 0.44
C LEU A 54 11.66 7.23 1.50
N ASP A 55 11.13 7.33 2.71
CA ASP A 55 11.35 6.32 3.77
C ASP A 55 10.79 4.96 3.36
N LYS A 56 9.67 4.95 2.62
CA LYS A 56 9.11 3.73 2.01
C LYS A 56 10.12 3.11 1.06
N LEU A 57 10.65 3.91 0.14
CA LEU A 57 11.58 3.45 -0.89
C LEU A 57 12.90 3.00 -0.26
N ASP A 58 13.43 3.71 0.74
CA ASP A 58 14.59 3.27 1.53
C ASP A 58 14.32 1.94 2.23
N CYS A 59 13.13 1.77 2.82
CA CYS A 59 12.73 0.51 3.46
C CYS A 59 12.74 -0.65 2.45
N LEU A 60 12.20 -0.45 1.25
CA LEU A 60 12.17 -1.45 0.19
C LEU A 60 13.57 -1.73 -0.38
N MET A 61 14.41 -0.71 -0.53
CA MET A 61 15.78 -0.85 -1.03
C MET A 61 16.72 -1.53 -0.02
N ARG A 62 16.40 -1.54 1.28
CA ARG A 62 17.15 -2.30 2.29
C ARG A 62 16.83 -3.80 2.31
N LEU A 63 15.86 -4.25 1.54
CA LEU A 63 15.55 -5.67 1.43
C LEU A 63 16.68 -6.43 0.72
N PRO A 64 17.03 -7.65 1.17
CA PRO A 64 17.99 -8.48 0.46
C PRO A 64 17.42 -8.85 -0.91
N VAL A 65 18.30 -8.90 -1.90
CA VAL A 65 17.96 -9.32 -3.27
C VAL A 65 18.01 -10.84 -3.38
N ASP A 66 17.17 -11.51 -2.60
CA ASP A 66 17.14 -12.96 -2.39
C ASP A 66 16.05 -13.70 -3.21
N GLY A 67 15.31 -12.97 -4.05
CA GLY A 67 14.19 -13.50 -4.82
C GLY A 67 12.98 -13.91 -3.97
N LYS A 68 12.99 -13.63 -2.66
CA LYS A 68 11.95 -14.08 -1.75
C LYS A 68 10.62 -13.38 -2.04
N PRO A 69 9.49 -14.14 -2.12
CA PRO A 69 8.17 -13.54 -2.17
C PRO A 69 7.96 -12.61 -0.96
N THR A 70 7.51 -11.40 -1.25
CA THR A 70 7.38 -10.31 -0.30
C THR A 70 6.05 -9.60 -0.50
N VAL A 71 5.35 -9.35 0.60
CA VAL A 71 4.26 -8.37 0.67
C VAL A 71 4.77 -7.14 1.40
N TYR A 72 4.53 -5.98 0.81
CA TYR A 72 4.67 -4.70 1.50
C TYR A 72 3.27 -4.19 1.86
N VAL A 73 3.12 -3.64 3.05
CA VAL A 73 1.90 -2.94 3.50
C VAL A 73 2.24 -1.63 4.22
N ASP A 74 1.50 -0.58 3.93
CA ASP A 74 1.55 0.67 4.69
C ASP A 74 1.04 0.47 6.13
N ALA A 75 1.46 1.34 7.04
CA ALA A 75 1.15 1.26 8.47
C ALA A 75 -0.35 1.39 8.80
N ASP A 76 -1.13 1.94 7.89
CA ASP A 76 -2.57 2.18 7.95
C ASP A 76 -3.38 1.17 7.12
N VAL A 77 -2.87 -0.07 7.06
CA VAL A 77 -3.57 -1.22 6.48
C VAL A 77 -4.10 -2.13 7.59
N ALA A 78 -5.35 -2.55 7.48
CA ALA A 78 -5.93 -3.63 8.29
C ALA A 78 -5.91 -4.96 7.54
N LEU A 79 -5.28 -5.98 8.14
CA LEU A 79 -5.22 -7.33 7.59
C LEU A 79 -6.34 -8.21 8.14
N PHE A 80 -6.85 -9.13 7.30
CA PHE A 80 -7.87 -10.12 7.67
C PHE A 80 -7.35 -11.56 7.52
N PRO A 81 -7.95 -12.54 8.24
CA PRO A 81 -7.58 -13.95 8.10
C PRO A 81 -7.72 -14.42 6.65
N GLY A 82 -6.77 -15.23 6.17
CA GLY A 82 -6.71 -15.69 4.77
C GLY A 82 -5.81 -14.83 3.87
N PHE A 83 -5.35 -13.67 4.33
CA PHE A 83 -4.51 -12.78 3.52
C PHE A 83 -3.16 -13.41 3.16
N TYR A 84 -2.54 -14.13 4.09
CA TYR A 84 -1.25 -14.80 3.85
C TYR A 84 -1.36 -15.84 2.74
N GLU A 85 -2.35 -16.73 2.83
CA GLU A 85 -2.59 -17.81 1.87
C GLU A 85 -2.89 -17.24 0.49
N TRP A 86 -3.75 -16.21 0.43
CA TRP A 86 -4.06 -15.52 -0.80
C TRP A 86 -2.82 -14.85 -1.43
N CYS A 87 -1.94 -14.26 -0.62
CA CYS A 87 -0.69 -13.68 -1.10
C CYS A 87 0.26 -14.76 -1.65
N GLU A 88 0.41 -15.90 -0.97
CA GLU A 88 1.24 -17.02 -1.46
C GLU A 88 0.73 -17.55 -2.81
N GLU A 89 -0.58 -17.79 -2.92
CA GLU A 89 -1.18 -18.24 -4.18
C GLU A 89 -1.02 -17.23 -5.31
N THR A 90 -1.19 -15.95 -5.01
CA THR A 90 -1.05 -14.87 -5.99
C THR A 90 0.39 -14.79 -6.48
N LEU A 91 1.37 -14.75 -5.56
CA LEU A 91 2.79 -14.71 -5.90
C LEU A 91 3.27 -15.96 -6.65
N ALA A 92 2.72 -17.13 -6.37
CA ALA A 92 3.05 -18.36 -7.09
C ALA A 92 2.71 -18.29 -8.59
N ARG A 93 1.73 -17.46 -8.98
CA ARG A 93 1.31 -17.25 -10.38
C ARG A 93 1.95 -16.03 -11.03
N MET A 94 2.60 -15.16 -10.26
CA MET A 94 3.23 -13.95 -10.77
C MET A 94 4.61 -14.25 -11.40
N PRO A 95 4.95 -13.61 -12.53
CA PRO A 95 6.33 -13.56 -13.03
C PRO A 95 7.29 -13.00 -11.96
N ASN A 96 8.54 -13.43 -11.99
CA ASN A 96 9.52 -13.04 -10.96
C ASN A 96 9.78 -11.53 -10.89
N ASP A 97 9.70 -10.85 -12.03
CA ASP A 97 9.94 -9.40 -12.14
C ASP A 97 8.63 -8.59 -12.16
N ALA A 98 7.52 -9.22 -11.77
CA ALA A 98 6.25 -8.54 -11.62
C ALA A 98 6.13 -7.86 -10.25
N VAL A 99 5.46 -6.71 -10.25
CA VAL A 99 4.99 -6.05 -9.03
C VAL A 99 3.50 -5.84 -9.19
N ALA A 100 2.73 -6.38 -8.24
CA ALA A 100 1.30 -6.17 -8.19
C ALA A 100 0.97 -5.10 -7.16
N PHE A 101 0.23 -4.07 -7.59
CA PHE A 101 -0.17 -2.93 -6.76
C PHE A 101 -1.65 -3.02 -6.41
N ALA A 102 -2.05 -2.44 -5.28
CA ALA A 102 -3.47 -2.23 -4.99
C ALA A 102 -4.11 -1.30 -6.03
N ASP A 103 -5.41 -1.44 -6.23
CA ASP A 103 -6.19 -0.51 -7.06
C ASP A 103 -6.68 0.67 -6.21
N ASP A 104 -6.69 1.86 -6.79
CA ASP A 104 -7.22 3.08 -6.18
C ASP A 104 -8.21 3.79 -7.12
N VAL A 105 -8.74 3.06 -8.11
CA VAL A 105 -9.63 3.51 -9.20
C VAL A 105 -8.95 4.46 -10.20
N ILE A 106 -8.13 5.39 -9.74
CA ILE A 106 -7.44 6.39 -10.57
C ILE A 106 -6.04 5.93 -10.97
N GLN A 107 -5.33 5.32 -10.01
CA GLN A 107 -3.92 4.99 -10.12
C GLN A 107 -3.61 3.70 -9.37
N TRP A 108 -2.39 3.19 -9.58
CA TRP A 108 -1.88 2.09 -8.78
C TRP A 108 -1.52 2.61 -7.38
N CYS A 109 -2.00 1.92 -6.36
CA CYS A 109 -1.76 2.25 -4.96
C CYS A 109 -0.60 1.43 -4.40
N ALA A 110 0.39 2.13 -3.85
CA ALA A 110 1.60 1.53 -3.25
C ALA A 110 1.44 1.18 -1.77
N GLY A 111 0.21 1.21 -1.23
CA GLY A 111 -0.08 0.86 0.16
C GLY A 111 -0.19 -0.64 0.44
N VAL A 112 -0.43 -1.45 -0.59
CA VAL A 112 -0.29 -2.91 -0.54
C VAL A 112 0.34 -3.38 -1.84
N MET A 113 1.48 -4.05 -1.77
CA MET A 113 2.21 -4.52 -2.94
C MET A 113 2.68 -5.96 -2.76
N LEU A 114 2.60 -6.75 -3.83
CA LEU A 114 3.19 -8.10 -3.90
C LEU A 114 4.31 -8.11 -4.94
N PHE A 115 5.46 -8.67 -4.57
CA PHE A 115 6.61 -8.81 -5.46
C PHE A 115 7.58 -9.89 -4.98
N ARG A 116 8.57 -10.22 -5.81
CA ARG A 116 9.77 -10.95 -5.37
C ARG A 116 10.93 -9.96 -5.25
N SER A 117 11.75 -10.11 -4.21
CA SER A 117 12.91 -9.24 -4.01
C SER A 117 14.04 -9.57 -5.02
N THR A 118 13.83 -9.26 -6.29
CA THR A 118 14.78 -9.51 -7.39
C THR A 118 15.62 -8.27 -7.72
N PRO A 119 16.75 -8.40 -8.43
CA PRO A 119 17.54 -7.25 -8.84
C PRO A 119 16.75 -6.27 -9.73
N VAL A 120 15.79 -6.77 -10.50
CA VAL A 120 14.93 -5.94 -11.38
C VAL A 120 14.00 -5.08 -10.54
N VAL A 121 13.31 -5.68 -9.57
CA VAL A 121 12.39 -4.96 -8.67
C VAL A 121 13.16 -3.95 -7.80
N HIS A 122 14.35 -4.30 -7.33
CA HIS A 122 15.19 -3.37 -6.57
C HIS A 122 15.63 -2.15 -7.39
N ARG A 123 16.07 -2.34 -8.64
CA ARG A 123 16.37 -1.23 -9.56
C ARG A 123 15.15 -0.36 -9.84
N PHE A 124 13.96 -0.95 -9.86
CA PHE A 124 12.73 -0.18 -10.01
C PHE A 124 12.46 0.72 -8.80
N TRP A 125 12.69 0.23 -7.58
CA TRP A 125 12.61 1.07 -6.37
C TRP A 125 13.63 2.22 -6.39
N GLN A 126 14.87 1.94 -6.81
CA GLN A 126 15.87 2.98 -6.99
C GLN A 126 15.43 4.03 -8.01
N LEU A 127 14.86 3.61 -9.15
CA LEU A 127 14.33 4.54 -10.16
C LEU A 127 13.25 5.46 -9.58
N LEU A 128 12.31 4.93 -8.79
CA LEU A 128 11.31 5.77 -8.12
C LEU A 128 11.99 6.74 -7.13
N ALA A 129 12.97 6.26 -6.36
CA ALA A 129 13.66 7.06 -5.35
C ALA A 129 14.48 8.20 -5.97
N ASP A 130 15.08 7.97 -7.14
CA ASP A 130 15.84 8.98 -7.88
C ASP A 130 14.90 10.03 -8.50
N LEU A 131 13.74 9.61 -9.01
CA LEU A 131 12.80 10.51 -9.68
C LEU A 131 11.91 11.32 -8.72
N SER A 132 11.58 10.79 -7.55
CA SER A 132 10.80 11.50 -6.52
C SER A 132 11.32 12.89 -6.18
N PRO A 133 12.61 13.09 -5.84
CA PRO A 133 13.15 14.42 -5.57
C PRO A 133 13.30 15.28 -6.85
N ILE A 134 13.56 14.66 -8.01
CA ILE A 134 13.68 15.38 -9.29
C ILE A 134 12.35 16.01 -9.70
N TRP A 135 11.25 15.27 -9.56
CA TRP A 135 9.91 15.75 -9.90
C TRP A 135 9.17 16.41 -8.74
N ASN A 136 9.73 16.34 -7.53
CA ASN A 136 9.07 16.75 -6.29
C ASN A 136 7.68 16.07 -6.16
N LEU A 137 7.66 14.75 -6.33
CA LEU A 137 6.47 13.91 -6.29
C LEU A 137 6.66 12.74 -5.32
N PRO A 138 5.60 12.29 -4.63
CA PRO A 138 5.63 11.05 -3.87
C PRO A 138 5.80 9.83 -4.79
N ASP A 139 6.19 8.70 -4.21
CA ASP A 139 6.36 7.40 -4.88
C ASP A 139 5.18 7.04 -5.78
N GLN A 140 3.94 7.21 -5.29
CA GLN A 140 2.73 6.89 -6.04
C GLN A 140 2.50 7.80 -7.25
N ASP A 141 2.75 9.10 -7.12
CA ASP A 141 2.59 10.06 -8.23
C ASP A 141 3.71 9.86 -9.27
N VAL A 142 4.94 9.52 -8.85
CA VAL A 142 6.03 9.12 -9.76
C VAL A 142 5.67 7.86 -10.53
N LEU A 143 5.14 6.84 -9.82
CA LEU A 143 4.66 5.60 -10.43
C LEU A 143 3.58 5.87 -11.49
N HIS A 144 2.61 6.73 -11.16
CA HIS A 144 1.57 7.14 -12.09
C HIS A 144 2.15 7.84 -13.32
N GLN A 145 3.06 8.79 -13.12
CA GLN A 145 3.72 9.51 -14.22
C GLN A 145 4.48 8.56 -15.15
N LEU A 146 5.25 7.63 -14.59
CA LEU A 146 5.99 6.62 -15.36
C LEU A 146 5.05 5.72 -16.16
N ARG A 147 3.94 5.27 -15.56
CA ARG A 147 2.90 4.49 -16.27
C ARG A 147 2.37 5.25 -17.47
N MET A 148 1.90 6.49 -17.25
CA MET A 148 1.32 7.33 -18.31
C MET A 148 2.33 7.57 -19.44
N GLN A 149 3.58 7.87 -19.12
CA GLN A 149 4.63 8.08 -20.12
C GLN A 149 4.95 6.80 -20.89
N SER A 150 5.04 5.65 -20.20
CA SER A 150 5.25 4.34 -20.84
C SER A 150 4.14 4.03 -21.84
N GLU A 151 2.88 4.29 -21.48
CA GLU A 151 1.73 4.09 -22.37
C GLU A 151 1.77 5.04 -23.57
N GLN A 152 2.00 6.34 -23.34
CA GLN A 152 2.03 7.36 -24.41
C GLN A 152 3.16 7.14 -25.42
N THR A 153 4.31 6.64 -24.96
CA THR A 153 5.51 6.47 -25.79
C THR A 153 5.70 5.04 -26.30
N SER A 154 4.78 4.12 -25.97
CA SER A 154 5.00 2.67 -26.14
C SER A 154 6.30 2.18 -25.50
N GLY A 155 6.74 2.86 -24.44
CA GLY A 155 7.85 2.46 -23.60
C GLY A 155 7.51 1.25 -22.74
N LYS A 156 8.50 0.77 -21.98
CA LYS A 156 8.33 -0.33 -21.03
C LYS A 156 8.87 0.06 -19.67
N LEU A 157 8.13 -0.24 -18.61
CA LEU A 157 8.65 -0.20 -17.25
C LEU A 157 9.67 -1.34 -17.04
N PRO A 158 10.65 -1.17 -16.13
CA PRO A 158 11.61 -2.23 -15.81
C PRO A 158 10.94 -3.49 -15.23
N ILE A 159 9.78 -3.32 -14.59
CA ILE A 159 8.94 -4.37 -14.00
C ILE A 159 7.77 -4.72 -14.91
N GLN A 160 7.12 -5.84 -14.62
CA GLN A 160 5.80 -6.18 -15.18
C GLN A 160 4.69 -5.78 -14.20
N PRO A 161 4.06 -4.59 -14.36
CA PRO A 161 3.05 -4.15 -13.43
C PRO A 161 1.80 -5.03 -13.51
N GLN A 162 1.21 -5.32 -12.35
CA GLN A 162 -0.08 -5.99 -12.22
C GLN A 162 -0.95 -5.23 -11.21
N VAL A 163 -2.26 -5.53 -11.23
CA VAL A 163 -3.23 -4.92 -10.30
C VAL A 163 -3.84 -6.02 -9.46
N LEU A 164 -3.80 -5.84 -8.14
CA LEU A 164 -4.44 -6.72 -7.18
C LEU A 164 -5.96 -6.59 -7.29
N HIS A 165 -6.68 -7.69 -7.04
CA HIS A 165 -8.13 -7.68 -7.18
C HIS A 165 -8.77 -6.74 -6.14
N LYS A 166 -9.49 -5.72 -6.61
CA LYS A 166 -10.06 -4.64 -5.78
C LYS A 166 -11.09 -5.08 -4.74
N SER A 167 -11.64 -6.29 -4.85
CA SER A 167 -12.52 -6.86 -3.79
C SER A 167 -11.74 -7.57 -2.68
N VAL A 168 -10.46 -7.85 -2.88
CA VAL A 168 -9.59 -8.54 -1.93
C VAL A 168 -8.69 -7.54 -1.21
N VAL A 169 -8.08 -6.64 -1.96
CA VAL A 169 -7.35 -5.50 -1.43
C VAL A 169 -8.20 -4.26 -1.69
N CYS A 170 -8.85 -3.77 -0.63
CA CYS A 170 -9.82 -2.70 -0.71
C CYS A 170 -9.29 -1.41 -0.09
N ASN A 171 -9.92 -0.31 -0.44
CA ASN A 171 -9.82 1.01 0.18
C ASN A 171 -11.11 1.78 -0.09
N TRP A 172 -11.21 2.99 0.45
CA TRP A 172 -12.36 3.87 0.25
C TRP A 172 -12.70 4.09 -1.25
N ALA A 173 -11.72 4.39 -2.09
CA ALA A 173 -11.97 4.61 -3.52
C ALA A 173 -12.57 3.37 -4.22
N THR A 174 -12.03 2.18 -3.95
CA THR A 174 -12.49 0.94 -4.59
C THR A 174 -13.92 0.55 -4.23
N VAL A 175 -14.38 0.85 -3.00
CA VAL A 175 -15.77 0.56 -2.57
C VAL A 175 -16.76 1.64 -3.04
N SER A 176 -16.28 2.83 -3.36
CA SER A 176 -17.08 3.92 -3.95
C SER A 176 -17.11 3.89 -5.49
N ALA A 177 -16.34 2.99 -6.12
CA ALA A 177 -16.30 2.85 -7.57
C ALA A 177 -17.71 2.61 -8.16
N PRO A 178 -18.01 3.17 -9.36
CA PRO A 178 -17.08 3.78 -10.31
C PRO A 178 -16.79 5.27 -10.07
N VAL A 179 -17.38 5.88 -9.05
CA VAL A 179 -17.19 7.30 -8.76
C VAL A 179 -15.94 7.47 -7.90
N VAL A 180 -15.08 8.42 -8.26
CA VAL A 180 -13.97 8.84 -7.39
C VAL A 180 -14.58 9.64 -6.23
N PRO A 181 -14.51 9.13 -4.99
CA PRO A 181 -15.13 9.82 -3.86
C PRO A 181 -14.27 11.01 -3.41
N ALA A 182 -14.88 11.93 -2.66
CA ALA A 182 -14.12 12.83 -1.81
C ALA A 182 -13.37 12.03 -0.72
N PRO A 183 -12.30 12.56 -0.11
CA PRO A 183 -11.67 11.91 1.02
C PRO A 183 -12.68 11.60 2.14
N TRP A 184 -12.61 10.41 2.70
CA TRP A 184 -13.52 9.94 3.74
C TRP A 184 -13.44 10.80 5.01
N ASP A 185 -14.59 11.21 5.50
CA ASP A 185 -14.77 12.02 6.71
C ASP A 185 -15.70 11.36 7.74
N GLY A 186 -16.25 10.17 7.42
CA GLY A 186 -17.14 9.43 8.33
C GLY A 186 -18.36 8.83 7.65
N GLU A 187 -18.42 8.88 6.32
CA GLU A 187 -19.49 8.31 5.53
C GLU A 187 -19.64 6.81 5.81
N PRO A 188 -20.87 6.27 5.80
CA PRO A 188 -21.07 4.84 5.93
C PRO A 188 -20.53 4.09 4.71
N PHE A 189 -19.95 2.91 4.93
CA PHE A 189 -19.52 2.02 3.85
C PHE A 189 -19.61 0.56 4.26
N VAL A 190 -19.60 -0.32 3.26
CA VAL A 190 -19.63 -1.77 3.45
C VAL A 190 -18.30 -2.35 3.01
N VAL A 191 -17.63 -3.07 3.92
CA VAL A 191 -16.44 -3.83 3.61
C VAL A 191 -16.85 -5.10 2.86
N PRO A 192 -16.33 -5.35 1.65
CA PRO A 192 -16.65 -6.57 0.91
C PRO A 192 -16.32 -7.82 1.73
N PRO A 193 -17.17 -8.88 1.73
CA PRO A 193 -16.88 -10.11 2.46
C PRO A 193 -15.58 -10.81 2.04
N SER A 194 -15.12 -10.55 0.81
CA SER A 194 -13.86 -11.06 0.25
C SER A 194 -12.64 -10.18 0.57
N CYS A 195 -12.82 -9.07 1.28
CA CYS A 195 -11.72 -8.18 1.66
C CYS A 195 -10.77 -8.90 2.62
N LEU A 196 -9.50 -9.01 2.21
CA LEU A 196 -8.41 -9.59 2.98
C LEU A 196 -7.39 -8.55 3.47
N ALA A 197 -7.34 -7.39 2.82
CA ALA A 197 -6.60 -6.23 3.29
C ALA A 197 -7.37 -4.94 2.97
N TRP A 198 -7.44 -4.04 3.95
CA TRP A 198 -8.05 -2.72 3.79
C TRP A 198 -7.03 -1.62 4.03
N HIS A 199 -6.75 -0.80 3.03
CA HIS A 199 -5.87 0.36 3.16
C HIS A 199 -6.72 1.62 3.44
N ALA A 200 -6.42 2.34 4.53
CA ALA A 200 -7.08 3.61 4.87
C ALA A 200 -6.60 4.80 4.00
N ASN A 201 -6.49 4.55 2.69
CA ASN A 201 -6.25 5.57 1.68
C ASN A 201 -7.46 6.49 1.52
N TRP A 202 -7.27 7.65 0.90
CA TRP A 202 -8.32 8.67 0.73
C TRP A 202 -8.95 9.09 2.06
N THR A 203 -8.16 9.14 3.13
CA THR A 203 -8.59 9.58 4.46
C THR A 203 -7.60 10.59 5.01
N VAL A 204 -8.07 11.76 5.42
CA VAL A 204 -7.19 12.87 5.83
C VAL A 204 -7.09 12.97 7.35
N GLY A 205 -5.88 12.69 7.86
CA GLY A 205 -5.53 12.80 9.27
C GLY A 205 -5.52 11.46 10.02
N ILE A 206 -4.65 11.38 11.04
CA ILE A 206 -4.41 10.16 11.82
C ILE A 206 -5.68 9.66 12.50
N ASP A 207 -6.42 10.53 13.18
CA ASP A 207 -7.62 10.16 13.91
C ASP A 207 -8.72 9.58 13.00
N ARG A 208 -8.83 10.10 11.78
CA ARG A 208 -9.78 9.58 10.79
C ARG A 208 -9.35 8.22 10.26
N LYS A 209 -8.06 8.05 9.93
CA LYS A 209 -7.51 6.74 9.51
C LYS A 209 -7.74 5.70 10.59
N GLN A 210 -7.45 6.06 11.85
CA GLN A 210 -7.69 5.21 13.01
C GLN A 210 -9.16 4.79 13.11
N ARG A 211 -10.10 5.74 13.05
CA ARG A 211 -11.54 5.46 13.06
C ARG A 211 -12.00 4.56 11.92
N MET A 212 -11.50 4.79 10.70
CA MET A 212 -11.82 3.96 9.54
C MET A 212 -11.37 2.52 9.77
N LEU A 213 -10.13 2.32 10.22
CA LEU A 213 -9.58 0.99 10.48
C LEU A 213 -10.30 0.27 11.62
N GLU A 214 -10.72 1.00 12.67
CA GLU A 214 -11.55 0.46 13.74
C GLU A 214 -12.91 -0.02 13.21
N HIS A 215 -13.60 0.80 12.42
CA HIS A 215 -14.87 0.45 11.80
C HIS A 215 -14.77 -0.81 10.93
N VAL A 216 -13.72 -0.86 10.10
CA VAL A 216 -13.40 -1.97 9.20
C VAL A 216 -13.16 -3.27 9.98
N VAL A 217 -12.36 -3.20 11.06
CA VAL A 217 -11.99 -4.39 11.85
C VAL A 217 -13.11 -4.87 12.74
N LEU A 218 -13.89 -3.96 13.34
CA LEU A 218 -15.05 -4.31 14.16
C LEU A 218 -16.23 -4.81 13.30
N ARG A 219 -16.15 -4.65 11.97
CA ARG A 219 -17.25 -4.92 11.04
C ARG A 219 -18.53 -4.22 11.46
N GLU A 220 -18.39 -3.02 12.02
CA GLU A 220 -19.53 -2.13 12.29
C GLU A 220 -20.08 -1.55 10.98
N THR A 221 -20.08 -2.32 9.89
CA THR A 221 -20.64 -1.88 8.62
C THR A 221 -22.10 -1.58 8.89
N SER A 222 -22.46 -0.30 8.79
CA SER A 222 -23.84 0.15 8.86
C SER A 222 -24.62 -0.75 7.93
N GLY A 223 -25.55 -1.54 8.48
CA GLY A 223 -26.47 -2.30 7.67
C GLY A 223 -27.26 -1.30 6.85
N ALA A 224 -26.78 -0.99 5.65
CA ALA A 224 -27.57 -0.39 4.60
C ALA A 224 -28.56 -1.46 4.17
N VAL A 225 -29.56 -1.65 5.03
CA VAL A 225 -30.86 -2.18 4.66
C VAL A 225 -31.41 -1.16 3.68
N THR A 226 -31.26 -1.43 2.39
CA THR A 226 -32.33 -1.56 1.37
C THR A 226 -31.70 -1.76 0.01
#